data_AF-A0A5C9BNG5-F1
#
_entry.id   AF-A0A5C9BNG5-F1
#
_cell.length_a   1.000
_cell.length_b   1.000
_cell.length_c   1.000
_cell.angle_alpha   90.00
_cell.angle_beta   90.00
_cell.angle_gamma   90.00
#
_symmetry.space_group_name_H-M   'P 1'
#
loop_
_entity.id
_entity.type
_entity.pdbx_description
1 polymer ?
#
loop_
_entity_poly.entity_id
_entity_poly.type
_entity_poly.pdbx_seq_one_letter_code
_entity_poly.pdbx_strand_id
1 'polypeptide(L)'
;MPAHFVAQRRLVGWTVLCLLLAGCGGSSQPADANAGRMVYIDMATMQPIVHDVATSFPAVHPQTGKPTLRPAVYCSTCKKWYPAPALDQVNRTPGAGLCPKDKTPLTAEGPWPNDSAAPASHQK
;
A
#
# COMPACT_ATOMS: atom_id res chain seq x y z
N MET A 1 53.76 -49.78 -14.46
CA MET A 1 55.12 -49.51 -13.92
C MET A 1 55.65 -48.26 -14.62
N PRO A 2 56.32 -47.27 -13.99
CA PRO A 2 56.38 -46.79 -12.60
C PRO A 2 55.63 -45.43 -12.44
N ALA A 3 55.02 -45.05 -11.32
CA ALA A 3 55.58 -44.65 -10.03
C ALA A 3 56.56 -43.46 -10.10
N HIS A 4 56.03 -42.24 -9.96
CA HIS A 4 56.78 -41.12 -9.40
C HIS A 4 55.98 -40.49 -8.24
N PHE A 5 56.35 -40.97 -7.05
CA PHE A 5 56.12 -40.37 -5.75
C PHE A 5 57.13 -39.23 -5.58
N VAL A 6 56.69 -37.99 -5.34
CA VAL A 6 57.53 -36.97 -4.71
C VAL A 6 56.72 -36.17 -3.69
N ALA A 7 57.01 -36.48 -2.43
CA ALA A 7 57.15 -35.62 -1.26
C ALA A 7 56.01 -34.65 -0.87
N GLN A 8 55.31 -35.06 0.19
CA GLN A 8 54.69 -34.19 1.18
C GLN A 8 55.71 -33.21 1.79
N ARG A 9 55.32 -31.95 2.02
CA ARG A 9 55.82 -31.19 3.18
C ARG A 9 54.82 -30.11 3.61
N ARG A 10 54.16 -30.47 4.72
CA ARG A 10 53.49 -29.66 5.74
C ARG A 10 53.80 -28.16 5.66
N LEU A 11 52.74 -27.35 5.67
CA LEU A 11 52.68 -26.11 6.46
C LEU A 11 51.20 -25.83 6.76
N VAL A 12 50.76 -26.48 7.83
CA VAL A 12 49.67 -26.00 8.69
C VAL A 12 50.00 -24.57 9.09
N GLY A 13 49.11 -23.62 8.82
CA GLY A 13 49.22 -22.28 9.39
C GLY A 13 48.89 -21.15 8.44
N TRP A 14 47.61 -20.99 8.10
CA TRP A 14 46.94 -19.68 8.04
C TRP A 14 45.44 -19.82 7.78
N THR A 15 44.79 -20.66 8.58
CA THR A 15 43.39 -20.49 8.90
C THR A 15 43.30 -19.30 9.87
N VAL A 16 42.25 -18.47 9.78
CA VAL A 16 41.92 -17.32 10.65
C VAL A 16 42.45 -15.97 10.16
N LEU A 17 41.74 -15.30 9.22
CA LEU A 17 41.56 -13.84 9.29
C LEU A 17 40.43 -13.21 8.44
N CYS A 18 39.85 -13.88 7.45
CA CYS A 18 38.95 -13.20 6.51
C CYS A 18 37.46 -13.52 6.72
N LEU A 19 36.72 -12.47 7.12
CA LEU A 19 35.26 -12.29 7.00
C LEU A 19 34.36 -12.78 8.15
N LEU A 20 34.61 -12.23 9.34
CA LEU A 20 33.65 -12.08 10.45
C LEU A 20 32.68 -10.88 10.29
N LEU A 21 32.32 -10.49 9.06
CA LEU A 21 31.40 -9.37 8.80
C LEU A 21 30.30 -9.73 7.80
N ALA A 22 29.78 -10.95 7.87
CA ALA A 22 28.42 -11.23 7.38
C ALA A 22 27.40 -10.62 8.37
N GLY A 23 27.45 -9.29 8.51
CA GLY A 23 26.34 -8.50 9.02
C GLY A 23 25.20 -8.65 8.02
N CYS A 24 24.39 -9.68 8.22
CA CYS A 24 23.12 -9.84 7.53
C CYS A 24 22.23 -8.70 8.04
N GLY A 25 22.34 -7.54 7.41
CA GLY A 25 21.43 -6.44 7.57
C GLY A 25 20.07 -6.92 7.11
N GLY A 26 19.27 -7.42 8.05
CA GLY A 26 17.84 -7.58 7.87
C GLY A 26 17.29 -6.19 7.60
N SER A 27 17.15 -5.83 6.33
CA SER A 27 16.33 -4.71 5.92
C SER A 27 14.91 -5.07 6.38
N SER A 28 14.53 -4.59 7.56
CA SER A 28 13.16 -4.54 8.01
C SER A 28 12.42 -3.75 6.95
N GLN A 29 11.79 -4.44 6.00
CA GLN A 29 10.94 -3.82 5.00
C GLN A 29 9.91 -3.00 5.78
N PRO A 30 9.86 -1.67 5.59
CA PRO A 30 8.89 -0.86 6.31
C PRO A 30 7.52 -1.44 5.98
N ALA A 31 6.79 -1.88 7.02
CA ALA A 31 5.42 -2.30 6.86
C ALA A 31 4.68 -1.14 6.20
N ASP A 32 3.98 -1.42 5.10
CA ASP A 32 3.19 -0.42 4.40
C ASP A 32 2.21 0.19 5.41
N ALA A 33 2.39 1.49 5.71
CA ALA A 33 1.62 2.20 6.73
C ALA A 33 0.11 2.20 6.44
N ASN A 34 -0.29 1.79 5.23
CA ASN A 34 -1.66 1.70 4.79
C ASN A 34 -2.14 0.26 4.57
N ALA A 35 -1.37 -0.75 5.00
CA ALA A 35 -1.80 -2.13 4.94
C ALA A 35 -3.15 -2.32 5.67
N GLY A 36 -4.14 -2.89 4.97
CA GLY A 36 -5.49 -3.11 5.52
C GLY A 36 -6.41 -1.88 5.57
N ARG A 37 -5.97 -0.74 5.02
CA ARG A 37 -6.78 0.48 4.91
C ARG A 37 -7.14 0.76 3.46
N MET A 38 -8.19 1.53 3.23
CA MET A 38 -8.55 2.05 1.92
C MET A 38 -9.21 3.43 2.00
N VAL A 39 -9.31 4.10 0.86
CA VAL A 39 -10.00 5.38 0.76
C VAL A 39 -11.50 5.15 0.58
N TYR A 40 -12.27 5.83 1.40
CA TYR A 40 -13.72 5.91 1.34
C TYR A 40 -14.15 7.32 0.97
N ILE A 41 -15.34 7.47 0.38
CA ILE A 41 -16.08 8.73 0.34
C ILE A 41 -17.19 8.64 1.37
N ASP A 42 -17.26 9.61 2.29
CA ASP A 42 -18.45 9.82 3.10
C ASP A 42 -19.55 10.43 2.24
N MET A 43 -20.65 9.69 2.06
CA MET A 43 -21.77 10.15 1.23
C MET A 43 -22.52 11.36 1.83
N ALA A 44 -22.33 11.66 3.12
CA ALA A 44 -22.94 12.84 3.73
C ALA A 44 -22.16 14.13 3.41
N THR A 45 -20.83 14.09 3.46
CA THR A 45 -19.97 15.27 3.24
C THR A 45 -19.28 15.31 1.88
N MET A 46 -19.32 14.20 1.14
CA MET A 46 -18.57 13.97 -0.11
C MET A 46 -17.06 14.15 0.04
N GLN A 47 -16.54 13.97 1.25
CA GLN A 47 -15.11 14.05 1.55
C GLN A 47 -14.45 12.67 1.56
N PRO A 48 -13.19 12.56 1.09
CA PRO A 48 -12.44 11.32 1.17
C PRO A 48 -11.89 11.09 2.59
N ILE A 49 -11.99 9.87 3.08
CA ILE A 49 -11.55 9.45 4.41
C ILE A 49 -10.80 8.12 4.28
N VAL A 50 -9.69 7.96 4.99
CA VAL A 50 -8.97 6.69 5.08
C VAL A 50 -9.46 5.89 6.27
N HIS A 51 -9.95 4.69 6.03
CA HIS A 51 -10.39 3.80 7.09
C HIS A 51 -10.05 2.33 6.80
N ASP A 52 -10.20 1.46 7.78
CA ASP A 52 -9.94 0.04 7.64
C ASP A 52 -10.91 -0.57 6.63
N VAL A 53 -10.45 -1.57 5.89
CA VAL A 53 -11.28 -2.26 4.90
C VAL A 53 -12.44 -2.95 5.61
N ALA A 54 -13.63 -2.39 5.43
CA ALA A 54 -14.88 -2.94 5.94
C ALA A 54 -15.30 -4.20 5.17
N THR A 55 -15.97 -5.12 5.88
CA THR A 55 -16.53 -6.35 5.31
C THR A 55 -17.92 -6.17 4.69
N SER A 56 -18.57 -5.03 4.96
CA SER A 56 -19.90 -4.70 4.45
C SER A 56 -19.99 -3.23 4.05
N PHE A 57 -20.78 -2.94 3.01
CA PHE A 57 -20.98 -1.59 2.49
C PHE A 57 -22.48 -1.24 2.41
N PRO A 58 -22.87 0.02 2.71
CA PRO A 58 -22.02 1.13 3.14
C PRO A 58 -21.37 0.88 4.51
N ALA A 59 -20.09 1.26 4.65
CA ALA A 59 -19.34 1.08 5.88
C ALA A 59 -19.70 2.18 6.90
N VAL A 60 -19.53 1.87 8.19
CA VAL A 60 -19.83 2.78 9.29
C VAL A 60 -18.77 3.86 9.37
N HIS A 61 -19.19 5.12 9.39
CA HIS A 61 -18.32 6.27 9.57
C HIS A 61 -17.80 6.32 11.02
N PRO A 62 -16.48 6.38 11.25
CA PRO A 62 -15.91 6.22 12.59
C PRO A 62 -16.32 7.33 13.57
N GLN A 63 -16.50 8.56 13.08
CA GLN A 63 -16.91 9.69 13.94
C GLN A 63 -18.42 9.78 14.20
N THR A 64 -19.27 9.39 13.25
CA THR A 64 -20.72 9.62 13.34
C THR A 64 -21.51 8.35 13.66
N GLY A 65 -20.90 7.16 13.52
CA GLY A 65 -21.57 5.87 13.69
C GLY A 65 -22.58 5.53 12.60
N LYS A 66 -22.71 6.34 11.54
CA LYS A 66 -23.67 6.13 10.46
C LYS A 66 -23.07 5.34 9.30
N PRO A 67 -23.81 4.45 8.63
CA PRO A 67 -23.33 3.71 7.46
C PRO A 67 -23.33 4.59 6.20
N THR A 68 -22.38 5.52 6.11
CA THR A 68 -22.30 6.50 5.01
C THR A 68 -21.04 6.37 4.16
N LEU A 69 -20.08 5.52 4.55
CA LEU A 69 -18.83 5.36 3.83
C LEU A 69 -18.99 4.40 2.65
N ARG A 70 -18.57 4.83 1.46
CA ARG A 70 -18.48 3.98 0.26
C ARG A 70 -17.05 3.92 -0.24
N PRO A 71 -16.61 2.81 -0.87
CA PRO A 71 -15.31 2.74 -1.51
C PRO A 71 -15.09 3.94 -2.43
N ALA A 72 -13.89 4.49 -2.44
CA ALA A 72 -13.54 5.59 -3.33
C ALA A 72 -12.78 5.05 -4.56
N VAL A 73 -12.94 5.75 -5.68
CA VAL A 73 -12.15 5.58 -6.90
C VAL A 73 -11.58 6.93 -7.34
N TYR A 74 -10.35 6.94 -7.83
CA TYR A 74 -9.60 8.13 -8.15
C TYR A 74 -9.66 8.44 -9.65
N CYS A 75 -9.85 9.71 -9.98
CA CYS A 75 -9.60 10.23 -11.32
C CYS A 75 -8.23 10.91 -11.34
N SER A 76 -7.30 10.38 -12.14
CA SER A 76 -5.95 10.94 -12.31
C SER A 76 -5.93 12.29 -13.01
N THR A 77 -6.88 12.53 -13.94
CA THR A 77 -7.01 13.79 -14.66
C THR A 77 -7.57 14.91 -13.77
N CYS A 78 -8.68 14.64 -13.06
CA CYS A 78 -9.29 15.59 -12.12
C CYS A 78 -8.54 15.71 -10.80
N LYS A 79 -7.61 14.78 -10.53
CA LYS A 79 -6.90 14.62 -9.25
C LYS A 79 -7.84 14.57 -8.05
N LYS A 80 -8.95 13.83 -8.18
CA LYS A 80 -10.03 13.80 -7.19
C LYS A 80 -10.56 12.38 -6.99
N TRP A 81 -10.93 12.09 -5.74
CA TRP A 81 -11.65 10.88 -5.34
C TRP A 81 -13.16 11.03 -5.55
N TYR A 82 -13.79 9.97 -6.05
CA TYR A 82 -15.22 9.84 -6.32
C TYR A 82 -15.76 8.59 -5.63
N PRO A 83 -17.06 8.56 -5.27
CA PRO A 83 -17.66 7.34 -4.74
C PRO A 83 -17.68 6.28 -5.84
N ALA A 84 -17.24 5.07 -5.50
CA ALA A 84 -17.29 3.95 -6.42
C ALA A 84 -18.76 3.68 -6.82
N PRO A 85 -19.05 3.46 -8.11
CA PRO A 85 -20.35 2.99 -8.54
C PRO A 85 -20.68 1.65 -7.90
N ALA A 86 -21.97 1.34 -7.74
CA ALA A 86 -22.37 0.00 -7.30
C ALA A 86 -22.00 -1.03 -8.40
N LEU A 87 -21.63 -2.26 -8.02
CA LEU A 87 -21.22 -3.28 -8.99
C LEU A 87 -22.30 -3.55 -10.05
N ASP A 88 -23.58 -3.59 -9.63
CA ASP A 88 -24.71 -3.73 -10.54
C ASP A 88 -24.81 -2.56 -11.54
N GLN A 89 -24.51 -1.34 -11.09
CA GLN A 89 -24.48 -0.15 -11.94
C GLN A 89 -23.32 -0.20 -12.95
N VAL A 90 -22.15 -0.72 -12.55
CA VAL A 90 -21.02 -0.94 -13.46
C VAL A 90 -21.39 -1.93 -14.56
N ASN A 91 -22.12 -3.00 -14.21
CA ASN A 91 -22.50 -4.05 -15.16
C ASN A 91 -23.64 -3.63 -16.10
N ARG A 92 -24.55 -2.76 -15.65
CA ARG A 92 -25.75 -2.37 -16.43
C ARG A 92 -25.61 -1.06 -17.17
N THR A 93 -24.75 -0.15 -16.70
CA THR A 93 -24.65 1.20 -17.26
C THR A 93 -23.27 1.38 -17.89
N PRO A 94 -23.20 1.44 -19.23
CA PRO A 94 -21.96 1.76 -19.93
C PRO A 94 -21.35 3.06 -19.39
N GLY A 95 -20.07 3.01 -19.04
CA GLY A 95 -19.32 4.17 -18.56
C GLY A 95 -19.52 4.51 -17.07
N ALA A 96 -20.21 3.68 -16.27
CA ALA A 96 -20.33 3.92 -14.82
C ALA A 96 -18.99 3.91 -14.07
N GLY A 97 -17.95 3.25 -14.61
CA GLY A 97 -16.57 3.30 -14.10
C GLY A 97 -15.73 4.47 -14.63
N LEU A 98 -16.33 5.42 -15.34
CA LEU A 98 -15.64 6.58 -15.90
C LEU A 98 -15.90 7.83 -15.05
N CYS A 99 -14.93 8.73 -15.03
CA CYS A 99 -15.05 10.02 -14.38
C CYS A 99 -16.22 10.81 -14.99
N PRO A 100 -17.09 11.41 -14.16
CA PRO A 100 -18.26 12.12 -14.67
C PRO A 100 -17.91 13.35 -15.51
N LYS A 101 -16.73 13.95 -15.28
CA LYS A 101 -16.28 15.19 -15.93
C LYS A 101 -15.57 14.97 -17.25
N ASP A 102 -14.53 14.14 -17.27
CA ASP A 102 -13.61 13.97 -18.41
C ASP A 102 -13.72 12.60 -19.08
N LYS A 103 -14.55 11.70 -18.54
CA LYS A 103 -14.74 10.32 -19.01
C LYS A 103 -13.48 9.44 -18.94
N THR A 104 -12.46 9.85 -18.20
CA THR A 104 -11.27 9.01 -17.93
C THR A 104 -11.66 7.83 -17.04
N PRO A 105 -11.10 6.62 -17.26
CA PRO A 105 -11.28 5.49 -16.34
C PRO A 105 -10.88 5.84 -14.91
N LEU A 106 -11.74 5.49 -13.95
CA LEU A 106 -11.47 5.66 -12.53
C LEU A 106 -10.70 4.44 -12.00
N THR A 107 -9.74 4.67 -11.10
CA THR A 107 -8.87 3.63 -10.52
C THR A 107 -9.15 3.46 -9.03
N ALA A 108 -8.90 2.28 -8.45
CA ALA A 108 -8.98 2.11 -6.99
C ALA A 108 -7.75 2.74 -6.30
N GLU A 109 -6.67 2.89 -7.05
CA GLU A 109 -5.39 3.42 -6.64
C GLU A 109 -5.36 4.94 -6.84
N GLY A 110 -4.83 5.65 -5.86
CA GLY A 110 -4.65 7.09 -5.90
C GLY A 110 -3.87 7.59 -4.70
N PRO A 111 -3.57 8.90 -4.64
CA PRO A 111 -2.91 9.48 -3.49
C PRO A 111 -3.83 9.36 -2.27
N TRP A 112 -3.27 8.87 -1.16
CA TRP A 112 -3.95 8.91 0.12
C TRP A 112 -4.36 10.36 0.40
N PRO A 113 -5.65 10.63 0.67
CA PRO A 113 -6.05 11.94 1.18
C PRO A 113 -5.21 12.13 2.42
N ASN A 114 -4.34 13.16 2.42
CA ASN A 114 -3.39 13.32 3.50
C ASN A 114 -4.12 13.12 4.83
N ASP A 115 -3.51 12.39 5.76
CA ASP A 115 -3.88 12.45 7.18
C ASP A 115 -3.69 13.89 7.76
N SER A 116 -3.62 14.95 6.93
CA SER A 116 -3.54 16.38 7.29
C SER A 116 -4.81 16.95 7.93
N ALA A 117 -5.80 16.12 8.25
CA ALA A 117 -6.79 16.44 9.28
C ALA A 117 -6.38 15.93 10.68
N ALA A 118 -5.16 15.41 10.85
CA ALA A 118 -4.48 15.45 12.13
C ALA A 118 -3.97 16.89 12.32
N PRO A 119 -4.37 17.61 13.38
CA PRO A 119 -3.79 18.91 13.68
C PRO A 119 -2.28 18.72 13.78
N ALA A 120 -1.53 19.61 13.14
CA ALA A 120 -0.09 19.70 13.32
C ALA A 120 0.21 19.72 14.83
N SER A 121 0.59 18.56 15.38
CA SER A 121 1.09 18.46 16.72
C SER A 121 2.42 19.19 16.72
N HIS A 122 2.39 20.42 17.24
CA HIS A 122 3.55 21.15 17.75
C HIS A 122 4.54 20.16 18.37
N GLN A 123 5.66 19.91 17.69
CA GLN A 123 6.86 19.44 18.36
C GLN A 123 7.55 20.66 18.98
N LYS A 124 7.95 20.44 20.22
CA LYS A 124 8.27 21.39 21.28
C LYS A 124 9.66 21.98 21.12
#